data_AF-A0A2E4VBY6-F1
#
_entry.id   AF-A0A2E4VBY6-F1
#
_cell.length_a   1.000
_cell.length_b   1.000
_cell.length_c   1.000
_cell.angle_alpha   90.00
_cell.angle_beta   90.00
_cell.angle_gamma   90.00
#
_symmetry.space_group_name_H-M   'P 1'
#
loop_
_entity.id
_entity.type
_entity.pdbx_description
1 polymer ?
#
loop_
_entity_poly.entity_id
_entity_poly.type
_entity_poly.pdbx_seq_one_letter_code
_entity_poly.pdbx_strand_id
1 'polypeptide(L)'
;MLQVIAESFFLLMTTANLTVDVPMQSPEQLLGIYYRFPVENPWHKGEISFRGHEKTILEWKNQAGVSWDLFPDLEHNKLKTGSGNPYYQSGAKEFNLQFRDGELIGFLFGSDFFAAADYVGIPQLSGGLKGYLSMGLLEVPEGFGYGVSFYASVWSLINKPLAGFQIGLPSTWITPDNRDFKKPLCPPGTVARDNWPERGPYYQDVFQTIEGGIGYWVSTQFGSTQPKYRINGTPNGYNHEISSPGWGFGSVTPLKPEEIGIAQLSNSLLIPPDGITFGKETRGAMIGNAWMALPLTDSNKTSHGPTGEMCWTLFLNTSNFSGPVAFWIPEIWSYLSQSYPAINGRGLDNQPGRIASGAMEINTVPYFESTDDAGNIYRRIPQLRFPVNQNGLTILMRDVKLYSRLSIYNRLKDWSAGEPFPHGRFDEHFDACWVPRIRSHPFSLVQGEGNTPLFSENILEPIVTEKDGSYAFALKWLSSETEGLFPEYYKLKDQVMEPVEIENVPQETNLVNQQFIEYNFKNSYQHVSVGNQSENGAKIAAGPFNIELVDGSIVTYSWYRFIDQPALNRFNWSPSKREKLQDLVENIHSEWSVRKEFMSAPQLGELVALDSSLVLTPPKGLEIGFVPIATRQSYQ
;
A
#
# COMPACT_ATOMS: atom_id res chain seq x y z
N MET A 1 39.39 -63.67 -20.76
CA MET A 1 38.36 -63.31 -19.74
C MET A 1 38.40 -61.79 -19.65
N LEU A 2 37.74 -61.12 -20.60
CA LEU A 2 36.45 -60.41 -20.43
C LEU A 2 36.57 -59.18 -19.51
N GLN A 3 36.49 -57.94 -20.03
CA GLN A 3 35.27 -57.15 -20.36
C GLN A 3 34.64 -56.50 -19.11
N VAL A 4 34.17 -55.23 -19.05
CA VAL A 4 34.07 -54.12 -20.03
C VAL A 4 33.48 -52.86 -19.31
N ILE A 5 33.81 -51.65 -19.81
CA ILE A 5 33.03 -50.36 -19.85
C ILE A 5 32.77 -49.61 -18.52
N ALA A 6 32.85 -48.27 -18.38
CA ALA A 6 33.39 -47.07 -19.08
C ALA A 6 32.87 -45.89 -18.21
N GLU A 7 33.70 -45.00 -17.67
CA GLU A 7 34.13 -43.70 -18.26
C GLU A 7 32.96 -42.74 -18.60
N SER A 8 32.84 -41.65 -17.82
CA SER A 8 33.29 -40.27 -18.17
C SER A 8 32.14 -39.48 -18.83
N PHE A 9 31.81 -38.27 -18.38
CA PHE A 9 32.54 -37.07 -18.82
C PHE A 9 32.23 -35.88 -17.91
N PHE A 10 33.30 -35.39 -17.26
CA PHE A 10 33.48 -33.99 -16.92
C PHE A 10 33.61 -33.24 -18.25
N LEU A 11 32.68 -32.34 -18.57
CA LEU A 11 32.89 -31.33 -19.62
C LEU A 11 32.42 -29.98 -19.09
N LEU A 12 33.40 -29.12 -18.80
CA LEU A 12 33.21 -27.67 -18.85
C LEU A 12 32.59 -27.33 -20.21
N MET A 13 31.34 -26.89 -20.24
CA MET A 13 30.83 -25.99 -21.27
C MET A 13 30.39 -24.69 -20.60
N THR A 14 31.25 -23.69 -20.74
CA THR A 14 30.92 -22.31 -21.09
C THR A 14 29.63 -21.72 -20.52
N THR A 15 29.82 -20.83 -19.55
CA THR A 15 29.12 -19.54 -19.51
C THR A 15 29.19 -18.86 -20.89
N ALA A 16 28.12 -18.93 -21.67
CA ALA A 16 27.76 -17.98 -22.73
C ALA A 16 26.35 -18.29 -23.26
N ASN A 17 25.39 -17.41 -22.95
CA ASN A 17 24.12 -17.21 -23.66
C ASN A 17 23.22 -18.43 -23.93
N LEU A 18 22.33 -18.76 -22.98
CA LEU A 18 21.05 -19.43 -23.27
C LEU A 18 19.92 -18.80 -22.43
N THR A 19 19.68 -17.51 -22.66
CA THR A 19 18.34 -16.91 -22.57
C THR A 19 18.20 -16.01 -23.77
N VAL A 20 17.93 -16.63 -24.92
CA VAL A 20 17.15 -15.94 -25.93
C VAL A 20 15.79 -16.59 -25.79
N ASP A 21 14.90 -15.96 -25.01
CA ASP A 21 13.47 -16.07 -25.28
C ASP A 21 13.36 -15.89 -26.79
N VAL A 22 12.92 -16.91 -27.53
CA VAL A 22 12.71 -16.71 -28.97
C VAL A 22 11.65 -15.61 -29.05
N PRO A 23 11.99 -14.38 -29.45
CA PRO A 23 11.01 -13.31 -29.49
C PRO A 23 9.95 -13.76 -30.48
N MET A 24 8.67 -13.57 -30.16
CA MET A 24 7.61 -13.89 -31.13
C MET A 24 7.95 -13.24 -32.46
N GLN A 25 7.85 -14.05 -33.50
CA GLN A 25 8.27 -13.66 -34.83
C GLN A 25 7.19 -12.88 -35.56
N SER A 26 5.93 -12.95 -35.10
CA SER A 26 4.84 -12.22 -35.73
C SER A 26 3.65 -11.91 -34.79
N PRO A 27 2.90 -10.80 -35.03
CA PRO A 27 1.71 -10.45 -34.26
C PRO A 27 0.57 -11.48 -34.35
N GLU A 28 0.55 -12.34 -35.38
CA GLU A 28 -0.45 -13.41 -35.52
C GLU A 28 -0.42 -14.40 -34.34
N GLN A 29 0.75 -14.59 -33.71
CA GLN A 29 0.91 -15.48 -32.55
C GLN A 29 0.20 -14.96 -31.29
N LEU A 30 -0.25 -13.71 -31.30
CA LEU A 30 -0.97 -13.07 -30.20
C LEU A 30 -2.49 -13.15 -30.32
N LEU A 31 -3.00 -13.53 -31.48
CA LEU A 31 -4.43 -13.54 -31.74
C LEU A 31 -5.11 -14.64 -30.93
N GLY A 32 -6.24 -14.33 -30.31
CA GLY A 32 -6.99 -15.31 -29.54
C GLY A 32 -7.71 -14.74 -28.35
N ILE A 33 -8.28 -15.64 -27.56
CA ILE A 33 -9.01 -15.31 -26.33
C ILE A 33 -8.07 -15.40 -25.14
N TYR A 34 -8.24 -14.48 -24.18
CA TYR A 34 -7.48 -14.44 -22.95
C TYR A 34 -8.40 -14.28 -21.74
N TYR A 35 -7.98 -14.84 -20.61
CA TYR A 35 -8.73 -14.86 -19.35
C TYR A 35 -7.87 -14.43 -18.17
N ARG A 36 -8.34 -13.47 -17.39
CA ARG A 36 -7.91 -13.27 -16.00
C ARG A 36 -8.73 -14.19 -15.12
N PHE A 37 -8.06 -15.03 -14.33
CA PHE A 37 -8.75 -15.96 -13.45
C PHE A 37 -8.65 -15.59 -11.96
N PRO A 38 -9.72 -15.80 -11.17
CA PRO A 38 -11.06 -16.19 -11.61
C PRO A 38 -11.75 -15.11 -12.46
N VAL A 39 -12.68 -15.53 -13.31
CA VAL A 39 -13.45 -14.61 -14.18
C VAL A 39 -14.60 -14.02 -13.37
N GLU A 40 -14.29 -13.03 -12.56
CA GLU A 40 -15.26 -12.39 -11.66
C GLU A 40 -16.20 -11.40 -12.36
N ASN A 41 -15.83 -10.87 -13.54
CA ASN A 41 -16.64 -9.91 -14.28
C ASN A 41 -16.32 -9.88 -15.79
N PRO A 42 -17.13 -9.21 -16.62
CA PRO A 42 -16.93 -9.16 -18.08
C PRO A 42 -15.65 -8.46 -18.58
N TRP A 43 -14.84 -7.84 -17.71
CA TRP A 43 -13.53 -7.29 -18.07
C TRP A 43 -12.42 -8.35 -18.02
N HIS A 44 -12.65 -9.46 -17.32
CA HIS A 44 -11.66 -10.53 -17.12
C HIS A 44 -11.57 -11.50 -18.29
N LYS A 45 -12.36 -11.31 -19.35
CA LYS A 45 -12.21 -12.03 -20.62
C LYS A 45 -12.14 -11.02 -21.76
N GLY A 46 -11.20 -11.23 -22.65
CA GLY A 46 -11.16 -10.49 -23.91
C GLY A 46 -10.45 -11.22 -25.03
N GLU A 47 -10.52 -10.63 -26.21
CA GLU A 47 -9.97 -11.12 -27.45
C GLU A 47 -8.93 -10.13 -27.98
N ILE A 48 -7.79 -10.64 -28.46
CA ILE A 48 -6.85 -9.90 -29.30
C ILE A 48 -7.11 -10.29 -30.74
N SER A 49 -7.43 -9.31 -31.57
CA SER A 49 -7.70 -9.47 -33.01
C SER A 49 -7.00 -8.39 -33.83
N PHE A 50 -6.95 -8.50 -35.15
CA PHE A 50 -6.48 -7.39 -36.00
C PHE A 50 -7.55 -6.31 -36.14
N ARG A 51 -7.14 -5.04 -36.05
CA ARG A 51 -8.01 -3.91 -36.34
C ARG A 51 -8.11 -3.69 -37.85
N GLY A 52 -9.29 -3.96 -38.41
CA GLY A 52 -9.54 -3.75 -39.84
C GLY A 52 -8.78 -4.72 -40.75
N HIS A 53 -8.61 -4.34 -42.02
CA HIS A 53 -8.00 -5.22 -43.03
C HIS A 53 -6.47 -5.13 -43.11
N GLU A 54 -5.89 -4.02 -42.64
CA GLU A 54 -4.44 -3.83 -42.60
C GLU A 54 -3.91 -4.46 -41.30
N LYS A 55 -3.27 -5.64 -41.41
CA LYS A 55 -2.77 -6.48 -40.30
C LYS A 55 -1.58 -5.87 -39.54
N THR A 56 -1.63 -4.58 -39.21
CA THR A 56 -0.53 -3.82 -38.59
C THR A 56 -0.88 -3.33 -37.19
N ILE A 57 -2.17 -3.21 -36.87
CA ILE A 57 -2.68 -2.80 -35.55
C ILE A 57 -3.54 -3.92 -34.98
N LEU A 58 -3.33 -4.24 -33.71
CA LEU A 58 -4.17 -5.18 -32.96
C LEU A 58 -5.23 -4.42 -32.16
N GLU A 59 -6.33 -5.09 -31.82
CA GLU A 59 -7.38 -4.58 -30.95
C GLU A 59 -7.59 -5.57 -29.80
N TRP A 60 -7.58 -5.05 -28.57
CA TRP A 60 -8.16 -5.74 -27.42
C TRP A 60 -9.64 -5.43 -27.34
N LYS A 61 -10.49 -6.44 -27.13
CA LYS A 61 -11.92 -6.25 -26.83
C LYS A 61 -12.36 -7.18 -25.71
N ASN A 62 -12.88 -6.60 -24.62
CA ASN A 62 -13.40 -7.40 -23.50
C ASN A 62 -14.88 -7.78 -23.68
N GLN A 63 -15.40 -8.67 -22.83
CA GLN A 63 -16.82 -9.06 -22.86
C GLN A 63 -17.78 -7.95 -22.43
N ALA A 64 -17.31 -6.90 -21.75
CA ALA A 64 -18.11 -5.70 -21.50
C ALA A 64 -18.33 -4.85 -22.77
N GLY A 65 -17.70 -5.21 -23.90
CA GLY A 65 -17.80 -4.48 -25.17
C GLY A 65 -16.85 -3.29 -25.28
N VAL A 66 -15.94 -3.12 -24.33
CA VAL A 66 -14.91 -2.07 -24.34
C VAL A 66 -13.70 -2.57 -25.13
N SER A 67 -13.20 -1.75 -26.05
CA SER A 67 -12.02 -2.07 -26.87
C SER A 67 -11.03 -0.91 -26.98
N TRP A 68 -9.76 -1.25 -27.25
CA TRP A 68 -8.71 -0.28 -27.54
C TRP A 68 -7.61 -0.86 -28.44
N ASP A 69 -6.87 0.04 -29.08
CA ASP A 69 -5.73 -0.31 -29.93
C ASP A 69 -4.56 -0.90 -29.14
N LEU A 70 -3.89 -1.86 -29.75
CA LEU A 70 -2.64 -2.46 -29.31
C LEU A 70 -1.61 -2.35 -30.44
N PHE A 71 -0.42 -1.88 -30.08
CA PHE A 71 0.72 -1.71 -30.96
C PHE A 71 1.84 -2.68 -30.52
N PRO A 72 2.14 -3.72 -31.30
CA PRO A 72 3.17 -4.70 -30.96
C PRO A 72 4.57 -4.10 -30.84
N ASP A 73 5.27 -4.46 -29.76
CA ASP A 73 6.69 -4.20 -29.50
C ASP A 73 7.34 -5.54 -29.11
N LEU A 74 7.44 -6.43 -30.10
CA LEU A 74 7.79 -7.84 -29.90
C LEU A 74 9.24 -8.03 -29.43
N GLU A 75 10.14 -7.11 -29.79
CA GLU A 75 11.53 -7.11 -29.31
C GLU A 75 11.63 -6.96 -27.78
N HIS A 76 10.63 -6.32 -27.17
CA HIS A 76 10.55 -6.09 -25.73
C HIS A 76 9.44 -6.89 -25.05
N ASN A 77 8.86 -7.88 -25.75
CA ASN A 77 7.76 -8.71 -25.25
C ASN A 77 6.55 -7.89 -24.74
N LYS A 78 6.15 -6.84 -25.48
CA LYS A 78 5.09 -5.91 -25.07
C LYS A 78 4.07 -5.63 -26.17
N LEU A 79 2.86 -5.28 -25.74
CA LEU A 79 1.84 -4.62 -26.57
C LEU A 79 1.51 -3.26 -25.96
N LYS A 80 1.92 -2.17 -26.62
CA LYS A 80 1.58 -0.81 -26.17
C LYS A 80 0.13 -0.51 -26.46
N THR A 81 -0.60 0.01 -25.49
CA THR A 81 -2.02 0.37 -25.65
C THR A 81 -2.16 1.76 -26.27
N GLY A 82 -3.21 1.98 -27.06
CA GLY A 82 -3.62 3.32 -27.51
C GLY A 82 -4.28 4.13 -26.39
N SER A 83 -4.40 5.45 -26.57
CA SER A 83 -4.99 6.36 -25.59
C SER A 83 -6.48 6.12 -25.32
N GLY A 84 -7.15 5.29 -26.12
CA GLY A 84 -8.53 4.84 -25.89
C GLY A 84 -8.68 3.81 -24.76
N ASN A 85 -7.57 3.23 -24.27
CA ASN A 85 -7.58 2.37 -23.09
C ASN A 85 -8.07 3.14 -21.83
N PRO A 86 -9.13 2.70 -21.14
CA PRO A 86 -9.65 3.38 -19.94
C PRO A 86 -8.63 3.55 -18.81
N TYR A 87 -7.64 2.66 -18.74
CA TYR A 87 -6.59 2.64 -17.71
C TYR A 87 -5.31 3.34 -18.14
N TYR A 88 -5.29 3.95 -19.35
CA TYR A 88 -4.08 4.57 -19.90
C TYR A 88 -3.51 5.64 -18.98
N GLN A 89 -4.38 6.44 -18.36
CA GLN A 89 -3.98 7.49 -17.42
C GLN A 89 -3.52 6.93 -16.07
N SER A 90 -4.06 5.79 -15.65
CA SER A 90 -3.66 5.13 -14.39
C SER A 90 -2.29 4.45 -14.49
N GLY A 91 -1.69 4.38 -15.69
CA GLY A 91 -0.34 3.86 -15.93
C GLY A 91 -0.29 2.49 -16.56
N ALA A 92 -1.42 1.77 -16.63
CA ALA A 92 -1.51 0.49 -17.32
C ALA A 92 -1.54 0.72 -18.84
N LYS A 93 -0.36 1.00 -19.42
CA LYS A 93 -0.18 1.42 -20.82
C LYS A 93 0.28 0.30 -21.74
N GLU A 94 0.55 -0.88 -21.21
CA GLU A 94 1.14 -1.99 -21.95
C GLU A 94 0.67 -3.33 -21.40
N PHE A 95 0.52 -4.32 -22.30
CA PHE A 95 0.43 -5.73 -21.92
C PHE A 95 1.84 -6.30 -21.98
N ASN A 96 2.33 -6.85 -20.87
CA ASN A 96 3.65 -7.47 -20.80
C ASN A 96 3.50 -8.97 -21.02
N LEU A 97 3.92 -9.44 -22.19
CA LEU A 97 3.77 -10.83 -22.60
C LEU A 97 4.58 -11.74 -21.68
N GLN A 98 3.97 -12.85 -21.28
CA GLN A 98 4.58 -13.83 -20.40
C GLN A 98 4.82 -15.13 -21.15
N PHE A 99 6.01 -15.68 -20.98
CA PHE A 99 6.43 -16.91 -21.63
C PHE A 99 6.87 -17.94 -20.59
N ARG A 100 6.66 -19.21 -20.90
CA ARG A 100 7.20 -20.35 -20.15
C ARG A 100 7.67 -21.39 -21.15
N ASP A 101 8.91 -21.83 -21.00
CA ASP A 101 9.54 -22.81 -21.89
C ASP A 101 9.47 -22.42 -23.39
N GLY A 102 9.47 -21.11 -23.67
CA GLY A 102 9.37 -20.55 -25.03
C GLY A 102 7.94 -20.43 -25.58
N GLU A 103 6.91 -20.85 -24.84
CA GLU A 103 5.50 -20.72 -25.24
C GLU A 103 4.84 -19.51 -24.58
N LEU A 104 4.00 -18.79 -25.34
CA LEU A 104 3.19 -17.69 -24.81
C LEU A 104 2.14 -18.26 -23.87
N ILE A 105 2.23 -17.92 -22.59
CA ILE A 105 1.23 -18.34 -21.60
C ILE A 105 0.15 -17.29 -21.38
N GLY A 106 0.39 -16.05 -21.82
CA GLY A 106 -0.52 -14.93 -21.62
C GLY A 106 0.20 -13.60 -21.50
N PHE A 107 -0.40 -12.66 -20.78
CA PHE A 107 0.20 -11.36 -20.50
C PHE A 107 -0.19 -10.80 -19.13
N LEU A 108 0.66 -9.93 -18.58
CA LEU A 108 0.31 -9.08 -17.45
C LEU A 108 -0.27 -7.75 -17.95
N PHE A 109 -1.37 -7.33 -17.36
CA PHE A 109 -1.90 -5.97 -17.48
C PHE A 109 -2.02 -5.36 -16.08
N GLY A 110 -1.09 -4.47 -15.73
CA GLY A 110 -0.86 -4.15 -14.32
C GLY A 110 -0.42 -5.41 -13.56
N SER A 111 -0.94 -5.62 -12.36
CA SER A 111 -0.64 -6.83 -11.58
C SER A 111 -1.41 -8.08 -12.01
N ASP A 112 -2.40 -7.93 -12.90
CA ASP A 112 -3.31 -9.02 -13.27
C ASP A 112 -2.75 -9.83 -14.42
N PHE A 113 -2.76 -11.16 -14.28
CA PHE A 113 -2.37 -12.08 -15.33
C PHE A 113 -3.58 -12.55 -16.13
N PHE A 114 -3.49 -12.39 -17.45
CA PHE A 114 -4.44 -12.89 -18.43
C PHE A 114 -3.81 -14.05 -19.19
N ALA A 115 -4.25 -15.28 -18.90
CA ALA A 115 -3.78 -16.48 -19.56
C ALA A 115 -4.37 -16.62 -20.97
N ALA A 116 -3.60 -17.15 -21.92
CA ALA A 116 -4.12 -17.53 -23.24
C ALA A 116 -5.11 -18.69 -23.10
N ALA A 117 -6.21 -18.66 -23.86
CA ALA A 117 -7.31 -19.62 -23.74
C ALA A 117 -6.91 -21.08 -24.06
N ASP A 118 -5.91 -21.24 -24.92
CA ASP A 118 -5.37 -22.51 -25.39
C ASP A 118 -4.11 -22.93 -24.62
N TYR A 119 -3.71 -22.17 -23.60
CA TYR A 119 -2.61 -22.58 -22.71
C TYR A 119 -2.99 -23.88 -21.98
N VAL A 120 -2.22 -24.93 -22.26
CA VAL A 120 -2.45 -26.29 -21.75
C VAL A 120 -1.96 -26.46 -20.29
N GLY A 121 -1.16 -25.52 -19.77
CA GLY A 121 -0.65 -25.58 -18.41
C GLY A 121 -1.62 -25.04 -17.36
N ILE A 122 -1.19 -25.06 -16.09
CA ILE A 122 -2.00 -24.59 -14.98
C ILE A 122 -1.95 -23.06 -14.92
N PRO A 123 -3.08 -22.35 -15.08
CA PRO A 123 -3.10 -20.90 -15.02
C PRO A 123 -2.83 -20.40 -13.59
N GLN A 124 -2.15 -19.26 -13.47
CA GLN A 124 -2.05 -18.56 -12.20
C GLN A 124 -3.37 -17.83 -11.93
N LEU A 125 -3.96 -18.09 -10.76
CA LEU A 125 -5.24 -17.57 -10.30
C LEU A 125 -5.04 -16.51 -9.20
N SER A 126 -6.02 -15.64 -8.97
CA SER A 126 -6.05 -14.67 -7.85
C SER A 126 -6.96 -15.14 -6.71
N GLY A 127 -6.68 -14.74 -5.46
CA GLY A 127 -7.50 -15.06 -4.28
C GLY A 127 -7.10 -16.36 -3.58
N GLY A 128 -5.84 -16.79 -3.73
CA GLY A 128 -5.25 -17.95 -3.08
C GLY A 128 -5.17 -17.87 -1.57
N LEU A 129 -5.23 -16.66 -1.02
CA LEU A 129 -5.43 -16.43 0.40
C LEU A 129 -6.16 -15.08 0.54
N LYS A 130 -7.21 -15.06 1.35
CA LYS A 130 -8.01 -13.86 1.64
C LYS A 130 -8.46 -13.87 3.10
N GLY A 131 -8.58 -12.70 3.71
CA GLY A 131 -9.10 -12.55 5.07
C GLY A 131 -8.31 -11.56 5.91
N TYR A 132 -8.50 -11.63 7.23
CA TYR A 132 -7.89 -10.71 8.18
C TYR A 132 -7.29 -11.46 9.37
N LEU A 133 -6.08 -11.05 9.77
CA LEU A 133 -5.54 -11.33 11.10
C LEU A 133 -5.70 -10.04 11.89
N SER A 134 -6.59 -10.01 12.89
CA SER A 134 -6.98 -8.75 13.53
C SER A 134 -7.05 -8.82 15.05
N MET A 135 -6.92 -7.64 15.66
CA MET A 135 -7.18 -7.38 17.06
C MET A 135 -8.21 -6.26 17.22
N GLY A 136 -8.89 -6.23 18.36
CA GLY A 136 -9.81 -5.16 18.75
C GLY A 136 -9.37 -4.48 20.05
N LEU A 137 -9.67 -3.19 20.17
CA LEU A 137 -9.50 -2.42 21.41
C LEU A 137 -10.75 -2.59 22.28
N LEU A 138 -10.58 -2.96 23.56
CA LEU A 138 -11.71 -3.27 24.46
C LEU A 138 -12.31 -2.03 25.13
N GLU A 139 -11.48 -1.04 25.46
CA GLU A 139 -11.89 0.16 26.19
C GLU A 139 -11.22 1.39 25.58
N VAL A 140 -12.03 2.28 25.01
CA VAL A 140 -11.59 3.58 24.49
C VAL A 140 -12.41 4.67 25.18
N PRO A 141 -11.84 5.37 26.18
CA PRO A 141 -12.52 6.46 26.86
C PRO A 141 -12.86 7.60 25.91
N GLU A 142 -13.94 8.32 26.19
CA GLU A 142 -14.28 9.54 25.46
C GLU A 142 -13.15 10.56 25.56
N GLY A 143 -12.87 11.26 24.46
CA GLY A 143 -11.83 12.30 24.41
C GLY A 143 -10.45 11.83 23.92
N PHE A 144 -10.21 10.53 23.76
CA PHE A 144 -8.93 9.97 23.27
C PHE A 144 -8.88 9.72 21.75
N GLY A 145 -9.70 10.44 20.98
CA GLY A 145 -9.71 10.35 19.51
C GLY A 145 -8.84 11.39 18.80
N TYR A 146 -7.88 12.02 19.49
CA TYR A 146 -6.97 13.02 18.92
C TYR A 146 -5.66 12.43 18.42
N GLY A 147 -5.43 11.14 18.64
CA GLY A 147 -4.35 10.43 17.99
C GLY A 147 -4.24 8.98 18.40
N VAL A 148 -3.42 8.26 17.67
CA VAL A 148 -3.03 6.87 17.95
C VAL A 148 -1.54 6.71 17.68
N SER A 149 -0.86 5.89 18.46
CA SER A 149 0.46 5.38 18.11
C SER A 149 0.61 3.90 18.42
N PHE A 150 1.49 3.22 17.69
CA PHE A 150 1.83 1.81 17.90
C PHE A 150 3.16 1.47 17.24
N TYR A 151 3.71 0.32 17.59
CA TYR A 151 4.81 -0.30 16.84
C TYR A 151 4.30 -1.48 16.03
N ALA A 152 4.62 -1.51 14.74
CA ALA A 152 4.28 -2.60 13.82
C ALA A 152 5.54 -3.23 13.25
N SER A 153 5.57 -4.56 13.16
CA SER A 153 6.71 -5.29 12.62
C SER A 153 6.77 -5.16 11.09
N VAL A 154 7.99 -5.05 10.56
CA VAL A 154 8.28 -4.98 9.12
C VAL A 154 9.10 -6.20 8.73
N TRP A 155 8.66 -6.93 7.70
CA TRP A 155 9.42 -8.06 7.17
C TRP A 155 9.06 -8.38 5.71
N SER A 156 9.92 -9.15 5.08
CA SER A 156 9.69 -9.72 3.76
C SER A 156 8.82 -10.98 3.85
N LEU A 157 7.63 -10.98 3.25
CA LEU A 157 6.74 -12.15 3.18
C LEU A 157 7.14 -13.11 2.06
N ILE A 158 7.73 -12.57 0.99
CA ILE A 158 8.02 -13.24 -0.28
C ILE A 158 9.45 -12.98 -0.71
N ASN A 159 10.11 -13.97 -1.29
CA ASN A 159 11.51 -13.85 -1.71
C ASN A 159 11.69 -13.12 -3.06
N LYS A 160 10.60 -12.86 -3.79
CA LYS A 160 10.55 -12.15 -5.07
C LYS A 160 9.26 -11.33 -5.14
N PRO A 161 9.24 -10.17 -5.83
CA PRO A 161 7.98 -9.45 -6.07
C PRO A 161 7.08 -10.30 -6.98
N LEU A 162 5.83 -10.53 -6.59
CA LEU A 162 4.90 -11.40 -7.32
C LEU A 162 3.72 -10.61 -7.90
N ALA A 163 3.28 -10.97 -9.10
CA ALA A 163 2.07 -10.44 -9.70
C ALA A 163 0.83 -10.97 -8.97
N GLY A 164 -0.20 -10.12 -8.80
CA GLY A 164 -1.42 -10.48 -8.07
C GLY A 164 -1.25 -10.70 -6.57
N PHE A 165 -0.20 -10.13 -5.96
CA PHE A 165 0.08 -10.24 -4.53
C PHE A 165 -0.24 -8.94 -3.80
N GLN A 166 -1.20 -8.98 -2.87
CA GLN A 166 -1.53 -7.86 -1.98
C GLN A 166 -1.85 -8.33 -0.57
N ILE A 167 -0.96 -7.93 0.34
CA ILE A 167 -1.12 -8.12 1.78
C ILE A 167 -0.67 -6.82 2.46
N GLY A 168 -1.58 -6.20 3.19
CA GLY A 168 -1.27 -5.13 4.13
C GLY A 168 -0.72 -5.75 5.42
N LEU A 169 0.49 -5.36 5.82
CA LEU A 169 1.05 -5.68 7.13
C LEU A 169 0.32 -4.89 8.24
N PRO A 170 0.52 -5.25 9.53
CA PRO A 170 -0.27 -4.70 10.63
C PRO A 170 -0.37 -3.16 10.63
N SER A 171 -1.60 -2.66 10.47
CA SER A 171 -1.94 -1.23 10.55
C SER A 171 -3.33 -1.04 11.18
N THR A 172 -3.85 0.19 11.15
CA THR A 172 -5.17 0.58 11.64
C THR A 172 -5.91 1.45 10.63
N TRP A 173 -7.23 1.52 10.78
CA TRP A 173 -8.07 2.52 10.13
C TRP A 173 -8.43 3.63 11.11
N ILE A 174 -8.46 4.87 10.62
CA ILE A 174 -8.99 6.03 11.35
C ILE A 174 -10.16 6.57 10.55
N THR A 175 -11.34 6.57 11.16
CA THR A 175 -12.59 7.09 10.58
C THR A 175 -13.14 8.18 11.49
N PRO A 176 -13.88 9.19 10.99
CA PRO A 176 -14.43 10.23 11.86
C PRO A 176 -15.55 9.65 12.73
N ASP A 177 -15.53 9.95 14.03
CA ASP A 177 -16.54 9.46 14.96
C ASP A 177 -17.90 10.11 14.69
N ASN A 178 -18.76 9.38 14.00
CA ASN A 178 -20.11 9.78 13.64
C ASN A 178 -21.17 8.85 14.23
N ARG A 179 -20.89 8.19 15.36
CA ARG A 179 -21.82 7.24 16.00
C ARG A 179 -23.17 7.87 16.35
N ASP A 180 -23.19 9.17 16.61
CA ASP A 180 -24.38 9.99 16.88
C ASP A 180 -25.20 10.33 15.62
N PHE A 181 -24.60 10.26 14.43
CA PHE A 181 -25.22 10.68 13.17
C PHE A 181 -25.95 9.52 12.47
N LYS A 182 -27.26 9.70 12.25
CA LYS A 182 -28.16 8.66 11.70
C LYS A 182 -28.68 8.97 10.30
N LYS A 183 -27.89 9.68 9.48
CA LYS A 183 -28.17 9.90 8.04
C LYS A 183 -27.00 9.35 7.22
N PRO A 184 -27.20 9.06 5.91
CA PRO A 184 -26.09 8.65 5.04
C PRO A 184 -24.98 9.70 5.02
N LEU A 185 -23.76 9.28 5.29
CA LEU A 185 -22.58 10.15 5.16
C LEU A 185 -22.10 10.25 3.71
N CYS A 186 -22.28 9.17 2.93
CA CYS A 186 -21.98 9.13 1.51
C CYS A 186 -23.24 9.47 0.67
N PRO A 187 -23.26 10.61 -0.06
CA PRO A 187 -24.35 10.93 -0.98
C PRO A 187 -24.33 10.04 -2.24
N PRO A 188 -25.46 9.91 -2.97
CA PRO A 188 -25.48 9.28 -4.29
C PRO A 188 -24.45 9.90 -5.24
N GLY A 189 -23.83 9.10 -6.10
CA GLY A 189 -22.70 9.52 -6.94
C GLY A 189 -21.33 9.33 -6.27
N THR A 190 -21.30 8.79 -5.05
CA THR A 190 -20.05 8.29 -4.45
C THR A 190 -19.88 6.80 -4.73
N VAL A 191 -18.65 6.36 -4.96
CA VAL A 191 -18.32 4.94 -5.21
C VAL A 191 -18.93 4.05 -4.13
N ALA A 192 -18.74 4.41 -2.86
CA ALA A 192 -19.28 3.65 -1.75
C ALA A 192 -20.82 3.58 -1.75
N ARG A 193 -21.51 4.70 -2.00
CA ARG A 193 -22.98 4.74 -1.97
C ARG A 193 -23.61 3.96 -3.13
N ASP A 194 -22.98 3.99 -4.29
CA ASP A 194 -23.56 3.45 -5.51
C ASP A 194 -23.22 1.96 -5.71
N ASN A 195 -22.11 1.48 -5.12
CA ASN A 195 -21.62 0.12 -5.34
C ASN A 195 -21.65 -0.79 -4.10
N TRP A 196 -21.73 -0.23 -2.88
CA TRP A 196 -21.61 -1.00 -1.62
C TRP A 196 -22.84 -0.84 -0.71
N PRO A 197 -24.04 -1.26 -1.15
CA PRO A 197 -25.27 -1.11 -0.37
C PRO A 197 -25.22 -1.82 0.99
N GLU A 198 -24.40 -2.86 1.13
CA GLU A 198 -24.16 -3.60 2.38
C GLU A 198 -23.46 -2.76 3.46
N ARG A 199 -22.79 -1.66 3.09
CA ARG A 199 -22.19 -0.68 4.03
C ARG A 199 -23.18 0.40 4.47
N GLY A 200 -24.41 0.34 3.94
CA GLY A 200 -25.51 1.20 4.34
C GLY A 200 -26.13 0.84 5.70
N PRO A 201 -27.08 1.66 6.20
CA PRO A 201 -27.59 2.87 5.57
C PRO A 201 -26.73 4.13 5.82
N TYR A 202 -25.74 4.06 6.71
CA TYR A 202 -25.00 5.24 7.18
C TYR A 202 -23.63 5.44 6.55
N TYR A 203 -22.97 4.37 6.05
CA TYR A 203 -21.68 4.44 5.36
C TYR A 203 -20.53 5.01 6.22
N GLN A 204 -20.59 4.80 7.54
CA GLN A 204 -19.65 5.40 8.50
C GLN A 204 -18.19 4.99 8.31
N ASP A 205 -17.99 3.73 7.93
CA ASP A 205 -16.69 3.08 7.78
C ASP A 205 -16.05 3.25 6.41
N VAL A 206 -16.78 3.86 5.45
CA VAL A 206 -16.29 4.14 4.09
C VAL A 206 -16.44 5.61 3.69
N PHE A 207 -16.99 6.44 4.58
CA PHE A 207 -17.13 7.88 4.34
C PHE A 207 -15.77 8.56 4.20
N GLN A 208 -14.92 8.38 5.21
CA GLN A 208 -13.57 8.90 5.27
C GLN A 208 -12.66 7.95 6.01
N THR A 209 -11.49 7.68 5.43
CA THR A 209 -10.51 6.79 6.02
C THR A 209 -9.11 7.39 5.93
N ILE A 210 -8.34 7.21 7.00
CA ILE A 210 -6.88 7.08 6.91
C ILE A 210 -6.61 5.59 7.10
N GLU A 211 -6.06 4.94 6.08
CA GLU A 211 -5.88 3.48 6.01
C GLU A 211 -4.46 3.08 5.57
N GLY A 212 -3.58 4.08 5.42
CA GLY A 212 -2.17 3.91 5.14
C GLY A 212 -1.44 2.99 6.11
N GLY A 213 -0.39 2.36 5.60
CA GLY A 213 0.38 1.40 6.35
C GLY A 213 1.42 0.71 5.51
N ILE A 214 1.99 -0.32 6.11
CA ILE A 214 3.05 -1.14 5.54
C ILE A 214 2.38 -2.24 4.72
N GLY A 215 2.86 -2.55 3.52
CA GLY A 215 2.29 -3.66 2.77
C GLY A 215 2.87 -3.86 1.38
N TYR A 216 2.31 -4.88 0.72
CA TYR A 216 2.46 -5.15 -0.71
C TYR A 216 1.14 -4.79 -1.35
N TRP A 217 1.17 -3.94 -2.37
CA TRP A 217 -0.02 -3.43 -3.03
C TRP A 217 0.00 -3.83 -4.49
N VAL A 218 -1.10 -4.32 -5.03
CA VAL A 218 -1.19 -4.63 -6.47
C VAL A 218 -0.95 -3.40 -7.36
N SER A 219 -1.17 -2.21 -6.81
CA SER A 219 -0.96 -0.92 -7.47
C SER A 219 0.49 -0.40 -7.34
N THR A 220 1.41 -1.16 -6.74
CA THR A 220 2.85 -0.82 -6.69
C THR A 220 3.43 -0.80 -8.07
N GLN A 221 4.08 0.29 -8.48
CA GLN A 221 4.70 0.39 -9.81
C GLN A 221 6.14 -0.10 -9.83
N PHE A 222 6.84 -0.12 -8.69
CA PHE A 222 8.21 -0.62 -8.56
C PHE A 222 8.22 -1.82 -7.61
N GLY A 223 8.11 -3.02 -8.15
CA GLY A 223 8.07 -4.27 -7.38
C GLY A 223 9.28 -4.41 -6.43
N SER A 224 9.02 -4.87 -5.20
CA SER A 224 10.06 -5.11 -4.20
C SER A 224 9.75 -6.36 -3.37
N THR A 225 10.79 -7.00 -2.87
CA THR A 225 10.67 -8.10 -1.88
C THR A 225 10.39 -7.58 -0.47
N GLN A 226 10.67 -6.30 -0.22
CA GLN A 226 10.31 -5.61 1.01
C GLN A 226 8.97 -4.91 0.84
N PRO A 227 8.13 -4.86 1.90
CA PRO A 227 6.91 -4.08 1.85
C PRO A 227 7.27 -2.58 1.76
N LYS A 228 6.31 -1.76 1.35
CA LYS A 228 6.44 -0.29 1.38
C LYS A 228 5.43 0.30 2.35
N TYR A 229 5.77 1.46 2.91
CA TYR A 229 4.81 2.26 3.68
C TYR A 229 4.13 3.27 2.74
N ARG A 230 2.79 3.30 2.73
CA ARG A 230 2.01 4.29 1.98
C ARG A 230 1.09 5.09 2.92
N ILE A 231 0.88 6.36 2.60
CA ILE A 231 0.04 7.28 3.39
C ILE A 231 -1.39 7.24 2.83
N ASN A 232 -1.93 6.04 2.64
CA ASN A 232 -3.22 5.83 2.00
C ASN A 232 -4.37 6.44 2.80
N GLY A 233 -5.34 7.01 2.08
CA GLY A 233 -6.64 7.40 2.64
C GLY A 233 -7.64 7.77 1.56
N THR A 234 -8.90 7.69 1.94
CA THR A 234 -10.04 8.03 1.06
C THR A 234 -10.90 9.10 1.75
N PRO A 235 -10.98 10.34 1.22
CA PRO A 235 -11.63 11.45 1.92
C PRO A 235 -13.11 11.64 1.60
N ASN A 236 -13.66 10.85 0.68
CA ASN A 236 -14.94 11.17 0.06
C ASN A 236 -15.71 9.97 -0.51
N GLY A 237 -15.96 8.95 0.32
CA GLY A 237 -16.76 7.80 -0.12
C GLY A 237 -16.10 7.00 -1.25
N TYR A 238 -14.76 6.89 -1.20
CA TYR A 238 -13.91 6.23 -2.20
C TYR A 238 -13.97 6.83 -3.62
N ASN A 239 -14.40 8.09 -3.76
CA ASN A 239 -14.28 8.78 -5.06
C ASN A 239 -12.83 9.12 -5.41
N HIS A 240 -12.01 9.44 -4.41
CA HIS A 240 -10.59 9.70 -4.56
C HIS A 240 -9.79 8.81 -3.60
N GLU A 241 -8.62 8.36 -4.08
CA GLU A 241 -7.67 7.56 -3.35
C GLU A 241 -6.31 8.27 -3.37
N ILE A 242 -5.74 8.57 -2.20
CA ILE A 242 -4.55 9.43 -2.08
C ILE A 242 -3.48 8.67 -1.28
N SER A 243 -2.28 8.48 -1.85
CA SER A 243 -1.22 7.63 -1.28
C SER A 243 0.02 8.41 -0.79
N SER A 244 0.27 9.57 -1.38
CA SER A 244 1.44 10.42 -1.10
C SER A 244 1.18 11.86 -1.58
N PRO A 245 2.04 12.84 -1.24
CA PRO A 245 1.88 14.21 -1.71
C PRO A 245 1.82 14.30 -3.25
N GLY A 246 0.61 14.56 -3.78
CA GLY A 246 0.36 14.73 -5.21
C GLY A 246 0.03 13.46 -5.99
N TRP A 247 -0.04 12.27 -5.36
CA TRP A 247 -0.28 11.01 -6.08
C TRP A 247 -1.32 10.12 -5.40
N GLY A 248 -2.13 9.46 -6.25
CA GLY A 248 -3.13 8.48 -5.82
C GLY A 248 -2.57 7.07 -5.65
N PHE A 249 -3.43 6.09 -5.38
CA PHE A 249 -3.02 4.69 -5.18
C PHE A 249 -2.44 4.09 -6.46
N GLY A 250 -1.11 4.04 -6.56
CA GLY A 250 -0.42 3.52 -7.74
C GLY A 250 -0.63 4.31 -9.03
N SER A 251 -1.36 5.43 -9.00
CA SER A 251 -1.61 6.27 -10.16
C SER A 251 -0.33 7.00 -10.54
N VAL A 252 0.20 6.70 -11.72
CA VAL A 252 1.37 7.41 -12.29
C VAL A 252 1.02 8.75 -12.93
N THR A 253 -0.27 9.11 -12.91
CA THR A 253 -0.74 10.46 -13.22
C THR A 253 -0.91 11.24 -11.92
N PRO A 254 -0.38 12.48 -11.83
CA PRO A 254 -0.55 13.31 -10.65
C PRO A 254 -2.02 13.56 -10.35
N LEU A 255 -2.34 13.69 -9.07
CA LEU A 255 -3.66 14.11 -8.62
C LEU A 255 -4.01 15.47 -9.23
N LYS A 256 -5.28 15.61 -9.64
CA LYS A 256 -5.81 16.92 -10.03
C LYS A 256 -5.82 17.84 -8.82
N PRO A 257 -5.82 19.17 -9.03
CA PRO A 257 -5.85 20.13 -7.93
C PRO A 257 -6.87 19.75 -6.86
N GLU A 258 -8.12 19.47 -7.21
CA GLU A 258 -9.21 19.14 -6.29
C GLU A 258 -8.98 17.87 -5.44
N GLU A 259 -8.19 16.93 -5.94
CA GLU A 259 -7.92 15.61 -5.34
C GLU A 259 -6.72 15.65 -4.37
N ILE A 260 -5.88 16.69 -4.41
CA ILE A 260 -4.70 16.79 -3.53
C ILE A 260 -5.13 16.91 -2.06
N GLY A 261 -4.75 15.93 -1.24
CA GLY A 261 -5.08 15.91 0.19
C GLY A 261 -3.91 15.92 1.17
N ILE A 262 -2.67 15.75 0.72
CA ILE A 262 -1.50 15.58 1.61
C ILE A 262 -0.43 16.62 1.29
N ALA A 263 0.06 17.32 2.32
CA ALA A 263 1.24 18.16 2.28
C ALA A 263 2.38 17.51 3.06
N GLN A 264 3.59 17.55 2.49
CA GLN A 264 4.77 17.07 3.18
C GLN A 264 5.20 18.09 4.24
N LEU A 265 5.53 17.58 5.43
CA LEU A 265 5.95 18.37 6.57
C LEU A 265 7.42 18.17 6.93
N SER A 266 7.97 16.97 6.70
CA SER A 266 9.37 16.72 7.03
C SER A 266 10.31 17.46 6.09
N ASN A 267 11.31 18.12 6.64
CA ASN A 267 12.50 18.60 5.93
C ASN A 267 13.57 17.53 5.77
N SER A 268 13.47 16.37 6.41
CA SER A 268 14.57 15.40 6.48
C SER A 268 14.19 13.99 6.02
N LEU A 269 12.99 13.84 5.48
CA LEU A 269 12.51 12.61 4.86
C LEU A 269 11.90 12.95 3.51
N LEU A 270 12.32 12.25 2.46
CA LEU A 270 11.66 12.30 1.15
C LEU A 270 10.55 11.24 1.09
N ILE A 271 9.40 11.60 0.52
CA ILE A 271 8.27 10.68 0.32
C ILE A 271 8.19 10.32 -1.18
N PRO A 272 8.55 9.09 -1.60
CA PRO A 272 8.38 8.65 -2.97
C PRO A 272 6.90 8.47 -3.33
N PRO A 273 6.50 8.76 -4.58
CA PRO A 273 5.15 8.52 -5.07
C PRO A 273 4.65 7.08 -4.84
N ASP A 274 5.50 6.09 -5.08
CA ASP A 274 5.15 4.66 -4.99
C ASP A 274 5.15 4.10 -3.55
N GLY A 275 5.66 4.85 -2.58
CA GLY A 275 5.73 4.49 -1.16
C GLY A 275 7.14 4.61 -0.57
N ILE A 276 7.19 4.79 0.75
CA ILE A 276 8.43 4.87 1.53
C ILE A 276 9.02 3.45 1.66
N THR A 277 10.28 3.29 1.29
CA THR A 277 11.02 2.03 1.32
C THR A 277 11.78 1.83 2.64
N PHE A 278 12.02 0.57 2.98
CA PHE A 278 12.81 0.18 4.15
C PHE A 278 14.21 -0.29 3.74
N GLY A 279 15.14 -0.35 4.71
CA GLY A 279 16.43 -1.01 4.49
C GLY A 279 16.29 -2.48 4.11
N LYS A 280 17.36 -3.08 3.56
CA LYS A 280 17.35 -4.48 3.07
C LYS A 280 17.10 -5.53 4.16
N GLU A 281 17.39 -5.21 5.42
CA GLU A 281 17.29 -6.13 6.55
C GLU A 281 16.20 -5.65 7.52
N THR A 282 15.00 -6.20 7.38
CA THR A 282 13.84 -5.82 8.20
C THR A 282 13.54 -6.85 9.30
N ARG A 283 13.62 -8.17 9.02
CA ARG A 283 13.61 -9.30 10.00
C ARG A 283 12.60 -9.22 11.17
N GLY A 284 11.46 -8.54 11.01
CA GLY A 284 10.49 -8.34 12.10
C GLY A 284 10.85 -7.21 13.07
N ALA A 285 11.85 -6.39 12.76
CA ALA A 285 12.08 -5.10 13.40
C ALA A 285 10.89 -4.16 13.17
N MET A 286 10.72 -3.20 14.07
CA MET A 286 9.48 -2.44 14.19
C MET A 286 9.62 -1.01 13.70
N ILE A 287 8.55 -0.50 13.09
CA ILE A 287 8.36 0.93 12.87
C ILE A 287 7.35 1.45 13.89
N GLY A 288 7.69 2.55 14.55
CA GLY A 288 6.70 3.34 15.30
C GLY A 288 5.89 4.15 14.31
N ASN A 289 4.57 3.99 14.37
CA ASN A 289 3.61 4.72 13.56
C ASN A 289 2.70 5.50 14.50
N ALA A 290 2.57 6.81 14.28
CA ALA A 290 1.57 7.60 14.96
C ALA A 290 0.83 8.54 14.01
N TRP A 291 -0.46 8.69 14.26
CA TRP A 291 -1.31 9.69 13.64
C TRP A 291 -1.86 10.60 14.72
N MET A 292 -1.55 11.89 14.64
CA MET A 292 -2.00 12.90 15.60
C MET A 292 -2.81 13.98 14.87
N ALA A 293 -3.99 14.33 15.38
CA ALA A 293 -4.67 15.54 14.95
C ALA A 293 -3.90 16.75 15.50
N LEU A 294 -3.47 17.66 14.63
CA LEU A 294 -2.78 18.90 15.00
C LEU A 294 -3.52 20.12 14.43
N PRO A 295 -3.58 21.26 15.14
CA PRO A 295 -4.23 22.48 14.65
C PRO A 295 -3.27 23.30 13.78
N LEU A 296 -2.79 22.76 12.65
CA LEU A 296 -1.79 23.43 11.81
C LEU A 296 -2.36 24.60 11.00
N THR A 297 -3.67 24.58 10.71
CA THR A 297 -4.36 25.64 9.97
C THR A 297 -5.64 26.05 10.68
N ASP A 298 -6.01 27.34 10.57
CA ASP A 298 -7.26 27.84 11.14
C ASP A 298 -8.50 27.31 10.40
N SER A 299 -9.57 27.04 11.17
CA SER A 299 -10.88 26.65 10.61
C SER A 299 -11.47 27.73 9.70
N ASN A 300 -12.20 27.32 8.66
CA ASN A 300 -12.99 28.20 7.81
C ASN A 300 -14.48 27.84 7.92
N LYS A 301 -15.19 28.56 8.80
CA LYS A 301 -16.62 28.27 9.08
C LYS A 301 -17.60 28.95 8.14
N THR A 302 -17.12 29.88 7.32
CA THR A 302 -17.97 30.75 6.48
C THR A 302 -18.09 30.28 5.03
N SER A 303 -17.34 29.26 4.62
CA SER A 303 -17.42 28.69 3.27
C SER A 303 -18.65 27.79 3.10
N HIS A 304 -19.11 27.67 1.84
CA HIS A 304 -19.91 26.52 1.43
C HIS A 304 -19.02 25.26 1.59
N GLY A 305 -19.44 24.33 2.44
CA GLY A 305 -18.56 23.29 2.98
C GLY A 305 -17.59 23.86 4.03
N PRO A 306 -18.04 24.09 5.27
CA PRO A 306 -17.17 24.55 6.35
C PRO A 306 -16.03 23.56 6.63
N THR A 307 -14.82 24.06 6.78
CA THR A 307 -13.62 23.28 7.07
C THR A 307 -13.18 23.51 8.52
N GLY A 308 -12.90 22.42 9.24
CA GLY A 308 -12.33 22.44 10.58
C GLY A 308 -10.83 22.71 10.60
N GLU A 309 -10.22 22.58 11.78
CA GLU A 309 -8.79 22.88 12.00
C GLU A 309 -7.92 21.63 12.16
N MET A 310 -8.51 20.43 12.25
CA MET A 310 -7.75 19.20 12.51
C MET A 310 -6.99 18.73 11.26
N CYS A 311 -5.66 18.83 11.34
CA CYS A 311 -4.73 18.31 10.36
C CYS A 311 -4.16 16.99 10.88
N TRP A 312 -4.65 15.86 10.37
CA TRP A 312 -4.13 14.54 10.74
C TRP A 312 -2.71 14.39 10.22
N THR A 313 -1.76 14.25 11.13
CA THR A 313 -0.32 14.31 10.86
C THR A 313 0.32 12.98 11.20
N LEU A 314 1.05 12.42 10.23
CA LEU A 314 1.83 11.19 10.38
C LEU A 314 3.16 11.50 11.06
N PHE A 315 3.51 10.70 12.06
CA PHE A 315 4.83 10.61 12.65
C PHE A 315 5.35 9.18 12.49
N LEU A 316 6.63 9.06 12.18
CA LEU A 316 7.32 7.77 12.14
C LEU A 316 8.46 7.76 13.16
N ASN A 317 8.72 6.58 13.74
CA ASN A 317 9.86 6.33 14.61
C ASN A 317 10.62 5.08 14.15
N THR A 318 11.85 5.26 13.68
CA THR A 318 12.72 4.25 13.09
C THR A 318 14.15 4.46 13.61
N SER A 319 15.06 3.52 13.38
CA SER A 319 16.44 3.63 13.89
C SER A 319 17.24 4.78 13.26
N ASN A 320 16.85 5.25 12.07
CA ASN A 320 17.50 6.34 11.34
C ASN A 320 16.63 7.59 11.12
N PHE A 321 15.36 7.59 11.52
CA PHE A 321 14.45 8.75 11.42
C PHE A 321 13.39 8.73 12.53
N SER A 322 13.18 9.85 13.22
CA SER A 322 12.07 10.06 14.15
C SER A 322 11.49 11.47 14.01
N GLY A 323 10.19 11.59 13.72
CA GLY A 323 9.53 12.89 13.61
C GLY A 323 8.29 12.94 12.70
N PRO A 324 7.74 14.15 12.49
CA PRO A 324 6.62 14.36 11.59
C PRO A 324 7.02 14.11 10.13
N VAL A 325 6.09 13.57 9.36
CA VAL A 325 6.31 13.19 7.95
C VAL A 325 5.49 14.07 7.01
N ALA A 326 4.17 14.01 7.14
CA ALA A 326 3.21 14.71 6.30
C ALA A 326 1.88 14.85 7.05
N PHE A 327 1.01 15.74 6.59
CA PHE A 327 -0.34 15.86 7.12
C PHE A 327 -1.39 15.95 6.03
N TRP A 328 -2.60 15.54 6.40
CA TRP A 328 -3.80 15.74 5.60
C TRP A 328 -4.27 17.17 5.70
N ILE A 329 -4.36 17.85 4.55
CA ILE A 329 -4.86 19.21 4.42
C ILE A 329 -6.37 19.18 4.67
N PRO A 330 -6.90 19.89 5.68
CA PRO A 330 -8.25 19.65 6.18
C PRO A 330 -9.36 19.91 5.16
N GLU A 331 -9.12 20.79 4.18
CA GLU A 331 -10.07 21.09 3.10
C GLU A 331 -10.49 19.82 2.32
N ILE A 332 -9.62 18.80 2.21
CA ILE A 332 -9.97 17.56 1.51
C ILE A 332 -11.08 16.77 2.22
N TRP A 333 -11.11 16.79 3.56
CA TRP A 333 -12.16 16.15 4.35
C TRP A 333 -13.49 16.89 4.25
N SER A 334 -13.45 18.21 4.08
CA SER A 334 -14.66 19.02 3.90
C SER A 334 -15.19 19.03 2.45
N TYR A 335 -14.46 18.45 1.49
CA TYR A 335 -14.75 18.57 0.06
C TYR A 335 -16.19 18.13 -0.32
N LEU A 336 -16.65 16.97 0.15
CA LEU A 336 -18.03 16.51 -0.10
C LEU A 336 -19.10 17.41 0.52
N SER A 337 -18.77 18.14 1.59
CA SER A 337 -19.73 19.02 2.27
C SER A 337 -20.13 20.21 1.40
N GLN A 338 -19.35 20.54 0.37
CA GLN A 338 -19.66 21.62 -0.57
C GLN A 338 -20.91 21.31 -1.41
N SER A 339 -21.07 20.05 -1.84
CA SER A 339 -22.23 19.58 -2.62
C SER A 339 -23.26 18.84 -1.77
N TYR A 340 -22.90 18.42 -0.55
CA TYR A 340 -23.78 17.71 0.37
C TYR A 340 -23.77 18.31 1.79
N PRO A 341 -24.47 19.44 2.06
CA PRO A 341 -24.39 20.14 3.34
C PRO A 341 -24.87 19.35 4.57
N ALA A 342 -25.57 18.22 4.38
CA ALA A 342 -26.06 17.38 5.47
C ALA A 342 -24.94 16.80 6.34
N ILE A 343 -23.71 16.72 5.81
CA ILE A 343 -22.52 16.19 6.48
C ILE A 343 -21.55 17.29 6.95
N ASN A 344 -21.98 18.56 6.94
CA ASN A 344 -21.16 19.66 7.47
C ASN A 344 -20.66 19.33 8.89
N GLY A 345 -19.34 19.45 9.09
CA GLY A 345 -18.69 19.18 10.36
C GLY A 345 -18.60 17.70 10.74
N ARG A 346 -18.89 16.75 9.83
CA ARG A 346 -18.84 15.31 10.09
C ARG A 346 -17.52 14.65 9.66
N GLY A 347 -16.63 15.40 9.01
CA GLY A 347 -15.34 14.91 8.53
C GLY A 347 -14.24 14.89 9.59
N LEU A 348 -13.11 14.26 9.25
CA LEU A 348 -11.90 14.16 10.06
C LEU A 348 -11.21 15.50 10.35
N ASP A 349 -11.60 16.57 9.64
CA ASP A 349 -11.19 17.94 9.93
C ASP A 349 -11.88 18.53 11.19
N ASN A 350 -12.98 17.93 11.63
CA ASN A 350 -13.78 18.38 12.78
C ASN A 350 -14.03 17.30 13.85
N GLN A 351 -14.21 16.05 13.44
CA GLN A 351 -14.55 14.95 14.35
C GLN A 351 -13.30 14.25 14.87
N PRO A 352 -13.31 13.80 16.15
CA PRO A 352 -12.27 12.92 16.66
C PRO A 352 -12.23 11.62 15.84
N GLY A 353 -11.03 11.04 15.74
CA GLY A 353 -10.81 9.78 15.06
C GLY A 353 -11.30 8.61 15.90
N ARG A 354 -12.04 7.70 15.26
CA ARG A 354 -12.38 6.39 15.79
C ARG A 354 -11.31 5.39 15.37
N ILE A 355 -10.56 4.92 16.35
CA ILE A 355 -9.59 3.83 16.23
C ILE A 355 -10.13 2.65 17.06
N ALA A 356 -10.44 1.52 16.40
CA ALA A 356 -11.12 0.40 17.07
C ALA A 356 -10.40 -0.94 16.94
N SER A 357 -9.48 -1.08 15.98
CA SER A 357 -8.83 -2.34 15.65
C SER A 357 -7.49 -2.12 14.99
N GLY A 358 -6.64 -3.13 15.02
CA GLY A 358 -5.47 -3.24 14.13
C GLY A 358 -5.54 -4.57 13.37
N ALA A 359 -5.09 -4.59 12.12
CA ALA A 359 -5.14 -5.81 11.32
C ALA A 359 -4.01 -5.88 10.28
N MET A 360 -3.68 -7.13 9.94
CA MET A 360 -3.01 -7.49 8.70
C MET A 360 -4.12 -7.95 7.72
N GLU A 361 -4.32 -7.18 6.66
CA GLU A 361 -5.31 -7.46 5.62
C GLU A 361 -4.67 -8.32 4.53
N ILE A 362 -5.27 -9.47 4.26
CA ILE A 362 -4.90 -10.34 3.14
C ILE A 362 -5.98 -10.17 2.08
N ASN A 363 -5.73 -9.30 1.10
CA ASN A 363 -6.68 -9.07 0.02
C ASN A 363 -6.59 -10.18 -1.03
N THR A 364 -5.40 -10.43 -1.56
CA THR A 364 -5.20 -11.50 -2.55
C THR A 364 -3.76 -11.99 -2.58
N VAL A 365 -3.61 -13.28 -2.85
CA VAL A 365 -2.35 -13.99 -3.08
C VAL A 365 -2.52 -14.83 -4.34
N PRO A 366 -1.55 -14.91 -5.26
CA PRO A 366 -1.69 -15.76 -6.43
C PRO A 366 -1.67 -17.24 -6.03
N TYR A 367 -2.37 -18.09 -6.76
CA TYR A 367 -2.35 -19.54 -6.52
C TYR A 367 -2.49 -20.35 -7.81
N PHE A 368 -2.13 -21.62 -7.72
CA PHE A 368 -2.44 -22.64 -8.72
C PHE A 368 -3.46 -23.62 -8.14
N GLU A 369 -4.34 -24.15 -8.99
CA GLU A 369 -5.29 -25.21 -8.64
C GLU A 369 -5.15 -26.35 -9.67
N SER A 370 -5.18 -27.59 -9.18
CA SER A 370 -5.12 -28.78 -10.02
C SER A 370 -5.82 -29.95 -9.33
N THR A 371 -6.17 -30.96 -10.10
CA THR A 371 -6.90 -32.14 -9.61
C THR A 371 -6.07 -33.39 -9.87
N ASP A 372 -6.04 -34.32 -8.91
CA ASP A 372 -5.42 -35.64 -9.12
C ASP A 372 -6.34 -36.57 -9.95
N ASP A 373 -5.83 -37.75 -10.34
CA ASP A 373 -6.58 -38.73 -11.14
C ASP A 373 -7.86 -39.24 -10.44
N ALA A 374 -7.94 -39.11 -9.12
CA ALA A 374 -9.10 -39.49 -8.31
C ALA A 374 -10.14 -38.36 -8.17
N GLY A 375 -9.89 -37.18 -8.76
CA GLY A 375 -10.80 -36.05 -8.68
C GLY A 375 -10.61 -35.16 -7.45
N ASN A 376 -9.55 -35.36 -6.65
CA ASN A 376 -9.29 -34.52 -5.48
C ASN A 376 -8.62 -33.21 -5.90
N ILE A 377 -9.11 -32.09 -5.38
CA ILE A 377 -8.59 -30.75 -5.69
C ILE A 377 -7.43 -30.41 -4.74
N TYR A 378 -6.34 -29.91 -5.33
CA TYR A 378 -5.19 -29.37 -4.62
C TYR A 378 -4.93 -27.92 -5.05
N ARG A 379 -4.42 -27.12 -4.12
CA ARG A 379 -4.01 -25.74 -4.36
C ARG A 379 -2.59 -25.49 -3.87
N ARG A 380 -1.91 -24.56 -4.53
CA ARG A 380 -0.59 -24.08 -4.15
C ARG A 380 -0.57 -22.55 -4.13
N ILE A 381 -0.16 -21.96 -3.01
CA ILE A 381 0.14 -20.51 -2.90
C ILE A 381 1.67 -20.30 -2.89
N PRO A 382 2.21 -19.08 -3.05
CA PRO A 382 3.63 -18.83 -2.80
C PRO A 382 3.98 -19.06 -1.33
N GLN A 383 5.20 -19.54 -1.07
CA GLN A 383 5.72 -19.68 0.28
C GLN A 383 5.75 -18.32 1.00
N LEU A 384 4.92 -18.17 2.03
CA LEU A 384 4.94 -16.99 2.91
C LEU A 384 5.85 -17.25 4.11
N ARG A 385 6.63 -16.24 4.49
CA ARG A 385 7.58 -16.32 5.60
C ARG A 385 7.29 -15.27 6.66
N PHE A 386 7.35 -15.68 7.92
CA PHE A 386 7.13 -14.82 9.08
C PHE A 386 8.33 -14.89 10.02
N PRO A 387 8.75 -13.77 10.63
CA PRO A 387 9.78 -13.79 11.65
C PRO A 387 9.23 -14.44 12.92
N VAL A 388 9.95 -15.41 13.47
CA VAL A 388 9.59 -16.11 14.70
C VAL A 388 10.67 -15.88 15.74
N ASN A 389 10.28 -15.41 16.93
CA ASN A 389 11.20 -15.23 18.05
C ASN A 389 11.41 -16.54 18.82
N GLN A 390 12.31 -16.52 19.80
CA GLN A 390 12.64 -17.67 20.66
C GLN A 390 11.45 -18.31 21.40
N ASN A 391 10.31 -17.61 21.50
CA ASN A 391 9.09 -18.11 22.13
C ASN A 391 8.08 -18.69 21.11
N GLY A 392 8.48 -18.85 19.84
CA GLY A 392 7.57 -19.31 18.79
C GLY A 392 6.56 -18.25 18.34
N LEU A 393 6.85 -16.95 18.57
CA LEU A 393 5.92 -15.86 18.25
C LEU A 393 6.40 -14.99 17.10
N THR A 394 5.48 -14.67 16.20
CA THR A 394 5.58 -13.52 15.29
C THR A 394 4.83 -12.35 15.91
N ILE A 395 5.56 -11.31 16.31
CA ILE A 395 4.92 -10.08 16.81
C ILE A 395 4.39 -9.30 15.61
N LEU A 396 3.11 -8.93 15.63
CA LEU A 396 2.48 -8.17 14.55
C LEU A 396 2.44 -6.68 14.90
N MET A 397 1.87 -6.35 16.06
CA MET A 397 1.66 -4.97 16.51
C MET A 397 1.71 -4.90 18.03
N ARG A 398 2.27 -3.84 18.60
CA ARG A 398 2.36 -3.65 20.05
C ARG A 398 2.32 -2.20 20.48
N ASP A 399 2.19 -2.02 21.80
CA ASP A 399 2.32 -0.75 22.50
C ASP A 399 1.34 0.31 21.94
N VAL A 400 0.10 -0.12 21.67
CA VAL A 400 -0.96 0.76 21.18
C VAL A 400 -1.25 1.81 22.26
N LYS A 401 -1.26 3.07 21.87
CA LYS A 401 -1.62 4.23 22.70
C LYS A 401 -2.62 5.09 21.96
N LEU A 402 -3.61 5.61 22.68
CA LEU A 402 -4.58 6.57 22.19
C LEU A 402 -4.35 7.91 22.89
N TYR A 403 -4.52 9.01 22.18
CA TYR A 403 -4.17 10.33 22.69
C TYR A 403 -5.38 11.25 22.74
N SER A 404 -5.47 12.01 23.83
CA SER A 404 -6.41 13.12 23.95
C SER A 404 -5.78 14.41 23.43
N ARG A 405 -6.60 15.46 23.32
CA ARG A 405 -6.14 16.81 22.96
C ARG A 405 -5.06 17.37 23.89
N LEU A 406 -4.94 16.84 25.12
CA LEU A 406 -3.94 17.29 26.10
C LEU A 406 -2.52 16.87 25.72
N SER A 407 -2.36 15.85 24.87
CA SER A 407 -1.03 15.32 24.52
C SER A 407 -0.15 16.34 23.77
N ILE A 408 -0.61 16.79 22.60
CA ILE A 408 0.13 17.77 21.78
C ILE A 408 -0.76 18.85 21.16
N TYR A 409 -2.04 18.54 20.90
CA TYR A 409 -2.97 19.45 20.23
C TYR A 409 -3.11 20.78 20.96
N ASN A 410 -3.45 20.75 22.26
CA ASN A 410 -3.65 21.96 23.04
C ASN A 410 -2.35 22.77 23.16
N ARG A 411 -1.20 22.09 23.30
CA ARG A 411 0.09 22.78 23.42
C ARG A 411 0.45 23.58 22.16
N LEU A 412 0.14 23.07 20.97
CA LEU A 412 0.28 23.83 19.72
C LEU A 412 -0.72 24.98 19.63
N LYS A 413 -1.93 24.79 20.14
CA LYS A 413 -2.95 25.84 20.19
C LYS A 413 -2.53 26.97 21.14
N ASP A 414 -1.97 26.64 22.29
CA ASP A 414 -1.47 27.60 23.27
C ASP A 414 -0.28 28.39 22.72
N TRP A 415 0.61 27.77 21.93
CA TRP A 415 1.66 28.48 21.20
C TRP A 415 1.10 29.57 20.27
N SER A 416 0.01 29.27 19.55
CA SER A 416 -0.65 30.28 18.71
C SER A 416 -1.23 31.46 19.50
N ALA A 417 -1.36 31.32 20.83
CA ALA A 417 -1.78 32.35 21.77
C ALA A 417 -0.61 33.04 22.50
N GLY A 418 0.64 32.73 22.14
CA GLY A 418 1.85 33.39 22.65
C GLY A 418 2.69 32.56 23.64
N GLU A 419 2.30 31.32 23.93
CA GLU A 419 3.10 30.41 24.76
C GLU A 419 4.34 29.87 23.99
N PRO A 420 5.36 29.32 24.69
CA PRO A 420 6.52 28.70 24.04
C PRO A 420 6.13 27.53 23.13
N PHE A 421 6.89 27.34 22.04
CA PHE A 421 6.64 26.23 21.11
C PHE A 421 6.86 24.87 21.81
N PRO A 422 5.95 23.89 21.65
CA PRO A 422 6.06 22.63 22.37
C PRO A 422 7.25 21.80 21.89
N HIS A 423 7.88 21.08 22.83
CA HIS A 423 9.01 20.22 22.51
C HIS A 423 8.66 18.96 21.68
N GLY A 424 7.40 18.69 21.34
CA GLY A 424 7.01 17.64 20.38
C GLY A 424 6.85 16.22 20.95
N ARG A 425 7.37 15.92 22.15
CA ARG A 425 7.10 14.62 22.82
C ARG A 425 5.61 14.49 23.17
N PHE A 426 5.02 13.36 22.82
CA PHE A 426 3.64 13.05 23.19
C PHE A 426 3.54 12.87 24.71
N ASP A 427 2.57 13.53 25.33
CA ASP A 427 2.36 13.41 26.77
C ASP A 427 1.82 12.02 27.11
N GLU A 428 2.41 11.40 28.12
CA GLU A 428 2.07 10.07 28.61
C GLU A 428 1.28 10.11 29.93
N HIS A 429 0.95 11.30 30.44
CA HIS A 429 0.07 11.45 31.58
C HIS A 429 -1.32 10.86 31.27
N PHE A 430 -2.00 10.32 32.28
CA PHE A 430 -3.18 9.45 32.11
C PHE A 430 -4.40 10.16 31.49
N ASP A 431 -4.46 11.49 31.54
CA ASP A 431 -5.51 12.31 30.88
C ASP A 431 -5.16 12.68 29.43
N ALA A 432 -3.90 12.47 29.03
CA ALA A 432 -3.36 12.77 27.71
C ALA A 432 -3.11 11.50 26.87
N CYS A 433 -2.77 10.39 27.51
CA CYS A 433 -2.49 9.10 26.89
C CYS A 433 -3.25 7.97 27.59
N TRP A 434 -3.87 7.11 26.80
CA TRP A 434 -4.55 5.91 27.24
C TRP A 434 -3.95 4.68 26.59
N VAL A 435 -3.64 3.65 27.38
CA VAL A 435 -3.18 2.34 26.90
C VAL A 435 -4.37 1.39 26.91
N PRO A 436 -5.00 1.08 25.77
CA PRO A 436 -6.13 0.19 25.72
C PRO A 436 -5.69 -1.27 25.93
N ARG A 437 -6.52 -2.04 26.64
CA ARG A 437 -6.48 -3.50 26.54
C ARG A 437 -6.88 -3.91 25.12
N ILE A 438 -6.19 -4.91 24.59
CA ILE A 438 -6.47 -5.47 23.27
C ILE A 438 -6.93 -6.92 23.40
N ARG A 439 -7.70 -7.38 22.41
CA ARG A 439 -8.04 -8.80 22.22
C ARG A 439 -7.66 -9.22 20.80
N SER A 440 -7.26 -10.47 20.61
CA SER A 440 -7.24 -11.07 19.27
C SER A 440 -8.67 -11.43 18.88
N HIS A 441 -8.97 -11.34 17.58
CA HIS A 441 -10.18 -11.95 17.03
C HIS A 441 -9.84 -13.34 16.47
N PRO A 442 -10.80 -14.28 16.46
CA PRO A 442 -10.69 -15.47 15.63
C PRO A 442 -10.39 -15.04 14.20
N PHE A 443 -9.43 -15.72 13.58
CA PHE A 443 -9.11 -15.48 12.18
C PHE A 443 -9.86 -16.50 11.31
N SER A 444 -10.24 -16.06 10.11
CA SER A 444 -10.79 -16.93 9.08
C SER A 444 -10.10 -16.56 7.79
N LEU A 445 -9.36 -17.52 7.25
CA LEU A 445 -8.71 -17.41 5.95
C LEU A 445 -9.50 -18.26 4.97
N VAL A 446 -9.60 -17.77 3.74
CA VAL A 446 -10.31 -18.46 2.66
C VAL A 446 -9.46 -18.48 1.40
N GLN A 447 -9.70 -19.46 0.53
CA GLN A 447 -9.04 -19.63 -0.76
C GLN A 447 -10.02 -19.73 -1.92
N GLY A 448 -9.59 -19.20 -3.07
CA GLY A 448 -10.29 -19.29 -4.34
C GLY A 448 -11.55 -18.43 -4.44
N GLU A 449 -12.22 -18.50 -5.58
CA GLU A 449 -13.41 -17.69 -5.90
C GLU A 449 -14.56 -17.94 -4.91
N GLY A 450 -14.81 -19.22 -4.59
CA GLY A 450 -15.87 -19.63 -3.67
C GLY A 450 -15.62 -19.32 -2.19
N ASN A 451 -14.53 -18.61 -1.85
CA ASN A 451 -14.12 -18.35 -0.46
C ASN A 451 -14.11 -19.63 0.39
N THR A 452 -13.52 -20.71 -0.14
CA THR A 452 -13.41 -21.99 0.58
C THR A 452 -12.61 -21.78 1.87
N PRO A 453 -13.15 -22.11 3.05
CA PRO A 453 -12.42 -21.98 4.31
C PRO A 453 -11.09 -22.73 4.31
N LEU A 454 -10.08 -22.16 4.96
CA LEU A 454 -8.76 -22.75 5.11
C LEU A 454 -8.56 -23.21 6.56
N PHE A 455 -8.25 -24.49 6.73
CA PHE A 455 -7.97 -25.06 8.05
C PHE A 455 -6.59 -24.60 8.52
N SER A 456 -6.56 -23.86 9.62
CA SER A 456 -5.32 -23.26 10.15
C SER A 456 -5.16 -23.38 11.66
N GLU A 457 -6.11 -24.02 12.33
CA GLU A 457 -6.17 -24.13 13.80
C GLU A 457 -4.96 -24.90 14.39
N ASN A 458 -4.32 -25.76 13.61
CA ASN A 458 -3.12 -26.51 14.03
C ASN A 458 -1.79 -25.88 13.56
N ILE A 459 -1.84 -24.76 12.81
CA ILE A 459 -0.64 -24.10 12.28
C ILE A 459 -0.22 -22.98 13.24
N LEU A 460 -1.14 -22.05 13.47
CA LEU A 460 -0.90 -20.84 14.23
C LEU A 460 -2.15 -20.34 14.93
N GLU A 461 -1.95 -19.62 16.02
CA GLU A 461 -3.00 -19.03 16.84
C GLU A 461 -2.74 -17.52 17.03
N PRO A 462 -3.68 -16.63 16.67
CA PRO A 462 -3.60 -15.22 17.00
C PRO A 462 -3.82 -15.01 18.50
N ILE A 463 -2.81 -14.49 19.18
CA ILE A 463 -2.83 -14.28 20.63
C ILE A 463 -2.53 -12.83 21.00
N VAL A 464 -2.83 -12.49 22.25
CA VAL A 464 -2.37 -11.27 22.90
C VAL A 464 -1.43 -11.65 24.02
N THR A 465 -0.26 -11.03 24.05
CA THR A 465 0.66 -11.12 25.19
C THR A 465 0.68 -9.79 25.94
N GLU A 466 0.72 -9.86 27.27
CA GLU A 466 0.86 -8.70 28.14
C GLU A 466 2.21 -8.73 28.86
N LYS A 467 2.88 -7.58 28.95
CA LYS A 467 4.08 -7.39 29.79
C LYS A 467 4.09 -5.98 30.36
N ASP A 468 4.20 -5.85 31.67
CA ASP A 468 4.26 -4.57 32.40
C ASP A 468 3.17 -3.55 31.97
N GLY A 469 1.95 -4.03 31.70
CA GLY A 469 0.83 -3.20 31.28
C GLY A 469 0.83 -2.76 29.81
N SER A 470 1.79 -3.24 29.00
CA SER A 470 1.73 -3.12 27.54
C SER A 470 1.28 -4.43 26.89
N TYR A 471 0.62 -4.30 25.75
CA TYR A 471 0.05 -5.42 25.01
C TYR A 471 0.69 -5.55 23.63
N ALA A 472 0.86 -6.81 23.19
CA ALA A 472 1.25 -7.14 21.83
C ALA A 472 0.29 -8.16 21.22
N PHE A 473 -0.17 -7.86 20.01
CA PHE A 473 -0.85 -8.80 19.13
C PHE A 473 0.20 -9.60 18.35
N ALA A 474 0.10 -10.93 18.43
CA ALA A 474 1.09 -11.84 17.86
C ALA A 474 0.43 -13.09 17.27
N LEU A 475 1.18 -13.79 16.42
CA LEU A 475 0.86 -15.15 15.99
C LEU A 475 1.76 -16.12 16.75
N LYS A 476 1.15 -17.09 17.42
CA LYS A 476 1.84 -18.20 18.06
C LYS A 476 1.86 -19.39 17.11
N TRP A 477 3.05 -19.84 16.75
CA TRP A 477 3.25 -21.01 15.90
C TRP A 477 3.15 -22.28 16.75
N LEU A 478 2.30 -23.22 16.32
CA LEU A 478 1.98 -24.41 17.10
C LEU A 478 2.90 -25.60 16.80
N SER A 479 3.55 -25.59 15.64
CA SER A 479 4.63 -26.53 15.29
C SER A 479 5.98 -25.82 15.33
N SER A 480 6.96 -26.41 16.02
CA SER A 480 8.35 -25.94 15.97
C SER A 480 9.03 -26.25 14.63
N GLU A 481 8.48 -27.17 13.84
CA GLU A 481 9.06 -27.59 12.56
C GLU A 481 8.85 -26.56 11.45
N THR A 482 7.83 -25.70 11.57
CA THR A 482 7.51 -24.72 10.54
C THR A 482 8.35 -23.45 10.65
N GLU A 483 8.90 -23.10 11.82
CA GLU A 483 9.76 -21.92 12.06
C GLU A 483 9.30 -20.61 11.35
N GLY A 484 8.00 -20.38 11.21
CA GLY A 484 7.46 -19.19 10.51
C GLY A 484 7.15 -19.37 9.03
N LEU A 485 7.23 -20.59 8.51
CA LEU A 485 6.81 -20.96 7.16
C LEU A 485 5.31 -21.29 7.17
N PHE A 486 4.53 -20.45 6.50
CA PHE A 486 3.10 -20.73 6.31
C PHE A 486 2.94 -21.83 5.24
N PRO A 487 1.98 -22.77 5.37
CA PRO A 487 1.88 -23.88 4.42
C PRO A 487 1.65 -23.44 2.98
N GLU A 488 2.32 -24.12 2.05
CA GLU A 488 2.31 -23.80 0.63
C GLU A 488 1.23 -24.59 -0.14
N TYR A 489 0.99 -25.84 0.26
CA TYR A 489 0.12 -26.79 -0.43
C TYR A 489 -1.10 -27.15 0.41
N TYR A 490 -2.23 -27.29 -0.25
CA TYR A 490 -3.51 -27.58 0.38
C TYR A 490 -4.30 -28.60 -0.44
N LYS A 491 -5.06 -29.45 0.24
CA LYS A 491 -6.02 -30.38 -0.35
C LYS A 491 -7.43 -30.02 0.11
N LEU A 492 -8.39 -30.03 -0.81
CA LEU A 492 -9.79 -29.88 -0.45
C LEU A 492 -10.31 -31.16 0.22
N LYS A 493 -10.76 -31.05 1.46
CA LYS A 493 -11.40 -32.14 2.22
C LYS A 493 -12.60 -31.58 2.99
N ASP A 494 -13.76 -32.21 2.82
CA ASP A 494 -15.01 -31.81 3.50
C ASP A 494 -15.33 -30.30 3.37
N GLN A 495 -15.16 -29.75 2.17
CA GLN A 495 -15.35 -28.32 1.83
C GLN A 495 -14.38 -27.34 2.51
N VAL A 496 -13.29 -27.83 3.07
CA VAL A 496 -12.23 -27.02 3.70
C VAL A 496 -10.89 -27.34 3.04
N MET A 497 -10.05 -26.32 2.84
CA MET A 497 -8.67 -26.51 2.39
C MET A 497 -7.79 -26.89 3.58
N GLU A 498 -7.33 -28.14 3.62
CA GLU A 498 -6.41 -28.66 4.64
C GLU A 498 -4.96 -28.58 4.13
N PRO A 499 -4.00 -28.09 4.94
CA PRO A 499 -2.58 -28.13 4.59
C PRO A 499 -2.10 -29.55 4.33
N VAL A 500 -1.24 -29.72 3.32
CA VAL A 500 -0.57 -30.99 3.03
C VAL A 500 0.92 -30.78 2.81
N GLU A 501 1.73 -31.73 3.28
CA GLU A 501 3.16 -31.75 2.98
C GLU A 501 3.41 -31.98 1.50
N ILE A 502 4.53 -31.45 0.99
CA ILE A 502 4.90 -31.51 -0.43
C ILE A 502 4.99 -32.96 -0.95
N GLU A 503 5.44 -33.91 -0.12
CA GLU A 503 5.55 -35.33 -0.48
C GLU A 503 4.18 -35.99 -0.67
N ASN A 504 3.12 -35.40 -0.12
CA ASN A 504 1.74 -35.87 -0.25
C ASN A 504 0.97 -35.17 -1.37
N VAL A 505 1.62 -34.29 -2.14
CA VAL A 505 1.04 -33.69 -3.34
C VAL A 505 1.30 -34.63 -4.53
N PRO A 506 0.25 -35.20 -5.16
CA PRO A 506 0.44 -36.15 -6.24
C PRO A 506 1.16 -35.51 -7.43
N GLN A 507 2.14 -36.23 -8.01
CA GLN A 507 3.01 -35.70 -9.07
C GLN A 507 2.21 -35.30 -10.32
N GLU A 508 1.14 -36.04 -10.62
CA GLU A 508 0.21 -35.80 -11.73
C GLU A 508 -0.52 -34.45 -11.63
N THR A 509 -0.63 -33.87 -10.43
CA THR A 509 -1.20 -32.52 -10.28
C THR A 509 -0.33 -31.45 -10.93
N ASN A 510 0.97 -31.73 -11.13
CA ASN A 510 2.00 -30.81 -11.64
C ASN A 510 2.11 -29.48 -10.86
N LEU A 511 1.60 -29.41 -9.62
CA LEU A 511 1.62 -28.18 -8.79
C LEU A 511 3.03 -27.83 -8.31
N VAL A 512 3.84 -28.84 -7.96
CA VAL A 512 5.19 -28.65 -7.38
C VAL A 512 6.13 -27.93 -8.33
N ASN A 513 6.01 -28.16 -9.64
CA ASN A 513 6.89 -27.58 -10.65
C ASN A 513 6.46 -26.17 -11.10
N GLN A 514 5.32 -25.67 -10.64
CA GLN A 514 4.83 -24.35 -11.04
C GLN A 514 5.72 -23.22 -10.51
N GLN A 515 5.79 -22.13 -11.26
CA GLN A 515 6.46 -20.90 -10.87
C GLN A 515 5.48 -19.74 -10.92
N PHE A 516 5.42 -18.97 -9.83
CA PHE A 516 4.62 -17.76 -9.77
C PHE A 516 5.24 -16.66 -10.65
N ILE A 517 4.38 -15.89 -11.29
CA ILE A 517 4.78 -14.79 -12.17
C ILE A 517 5.37 -13.66 -11.32
N GLU A 518 6.60 -13.28 -11.64
CA GLU A 518 7.27 -12.16 -11.00
C GLU A 518 6.68 -10.82 -11.47
N TYR A 519 6.54 -9.88 -10.55
CA TYR A 519 6.11 -8.52 -10.86
C TYR A 519 7.31 -7.64 -11.18
N ASN A 520 7.41 -7.19 -12.43
CA ASN A 520 8.56 -6.43 -12.94
C ASN A 520 8.18 -5.11 -13.64
N PHE A 521 6.98 -4.58 -13.42
CA PHE A 521 6.56 -3.30 -14.01
C PHE A 521 7.42 -2.14 -13.51
N LYS A 522 7.47 -1.09 -14.33
CA LYS A 522 8.39 0.05 -14.21
C LYS A 522 7.77 1.37 -14.68
N ASN A 523 6.45 1.53 -14.49
CA ASN A 523 5.78 2.74 -14.96
C ASN A 523 6.27 3.95 -14.17
N SER A 524 6.66 5.00 -14.89
CA SER A 524 7.21 6.20 -14.25
C SER A 524 6.10 7.11 -13.75
N TYR A 525 6.19 7.51 -12.49
CA TYR A 525 5.46 8.67 -11.98
C TYR A 525 6.12 9.91 -12.54
N GLN A 526 5.36 10.74 -13.27
CA GLN A 526 5.89 11.97 -13.83
C GLN A 526 4.82 13.05 -13.90
N HIS A 527 5.13 14.25 -13.42
CA HIS A 527 4.28 15.40 -13.72
C HIS A 527 4.27 15.62 -15.24
N VAL A 528 3.09 15.51 -15.86
CA VAL A 528 2.94 15.87 -17.26
C VAL A 528 3.06 17.38 -17.36
N SER A 529 4.13 17.86 -17.99
CA SER A 529 4.26 19.25 -18.39
C SER A 529 3.18 19.53 -19.45
N VAL A 530 2.01 20.02 -19.05
CA VAL A 530 1.11 20.70 -19.99
C VAL A 530 1.86 21.96 -20.44
N GLY A 531 2.01 22.13 -21.75
CA GLY A 531 3.01 23.00 -22.38
C GLY A 531 3.14 24.41 -21.77
N ASN A 532 4.40 24.89 -21.67
CA ASN A 532 4.79 26.28 -21.40
C ASN A 532 3.94 27.07 -20.40
N GLN A 533 3.51 26.40 -19.33
CA GLN A 533 2.95 27.05 -18.17
C GLN A 533 3.76 26.64 -16.95
N SER A 534 4.63 27.56 -16.53
CA SER A 534 5.00 27.73 -15.12
C SER A 534 3.76 28.13 -14.30
N GLU A 535 2.67 27.37 -14.37
CA GLU A 535 1.42 27.69 -13.66
C GLU A 535 1.35 26.90 -12.37
N ASN A 536 2.00 27.46 -11.35
CA ASN A 536 1.37 27.81 -10.09
C ASN A 536 2.43 28.27 -9.08
N GLY A 537 3.16 29.35 -9.37
CA GLY A 537 3.96 30.09 -8.37
C GLY A 537 5.00 29.31 -7.53
N ALA A 538 5.20 28.01 -7.80
CA ALA A 538 6.00 27.13 -6.97
C ALA A 538 7.48 27.43 -7.23
N LYS A 539 8.06 28.25 -6.36
CA LYS A 539 9.45 28.66 -6.46
C LYS A 539 10.33 27.53 -5.92
N ILE A 540 10.92 26.76 -6.85
CA ILE A 540 11.96 25.78 -6.49
C ILE A 540 13.11 26.54 -5.83
N ALA A 541 13.44 26.16 -4.60
CA ALA A 541 14.54 26.72 -3.83
C ALA A 541 15.88 26.06 -4.22
N ALA A 542 15.89 24.74 -4.43
CA ALA A 542 17.05 23.99 -4.89
C ALA A 542 16.66 22.68 -5.60
N GLY A 543 17.54 22.18 -6.47
CA GLY A 543 17.34 20.96 -7.24
C GLY A 543 17.14 21.23 -8.75
N PRO A 544 16.69 20.23 -9.52
CA PRO A 544 16.34 18.88 -9.08
C PRO A 544 17.55 18.06 -8.62
N PHE A 545 17.30 17.12 -7.70
CA PHE A 545 18.23 16.09 -7.21
C PHE A 545 17.69 14.71 -7.59
N ASN A 546 18.56 13.70 -7.64
CA ASN A 546 18.18 12.31 -7.86
C ASN A 546 18.74 11.42 -6.75
N ILE A 547 17.95 10.45 -6.31
CA ILE A 547 18.39 9.37 -5.42
C ILE A 547 17.91 8.04 -5.97
N GLU A 548 18.68 6.98 -5.71
CA GLU A 548 18.30 5.60 -6.03
C GLU A 548 17.82 4.90 -4.75
N LEU A 549 16.69 4.20 -4.85
CA LEU A 549 16.07 3.46 -3.75
C LEU A 549 16.43 1.98 -3.80
N VAL A 550 16.23 1.27 -2.70
CA VAL A 550 16.48 -0.18 -2.60
C VAL A 550 15.68 -1.04 -3.60
N ASP A 551 14.56 -0.53 -4.12
CA ASP A 551 13.75 -1.18 -5.15
C ASP A 551 14.27 -0.94 -6.58
N GLY A 552 15.42 -0.26 -6.71
CA GLY A 552 16.07 0.05 -7.99
C GLY A 552 15.47 1.25 -8.73
N SER A 553 14.46 1.91 -8.17
CA SER A 553 13.89 3.14 -8.74
C SER A 553 14.72 4.37 -8.39
N ILE A 554 14.67 5.37 -9.26
CA ILE A 554 15.22 6.70 -9.07
C ILE A 554 14.09 7.67 -8.76
N VAL A 555 14.21 8.40 -7.65
CA VAL A 555 13.32 9.52 -7.31
C VAL A 555 14.02 10.83 -7.66
N THR A 556 13.37 11.64 -8.49
CA THR A 556 13.75 13.04 -8.72
C THR A 556 12.96 13.94 -7.78
N TYR A 557 13.63 14.84 -7.07
CA TYR A 557 12.99 15.75 -6.11
C TYR A 557 13.63 17.14 -6.10
N SER A 558 12.88 18.12 -5.62
CA SER A 558 13.33 19.51 -5.46
C SER A 558 12.92 20.05 -4.09
N TRP A 559 13.66 21.03 -3.60
CA TRP A 559 13.33 21.72 -2.34
C TRP A 559 12.43 22.92 -2.60
N TYR A 560 11.43 23.09 -1.75
CA TYR A 560 10.49 24.21 -1.78
C TYR A 560 10.44 24.85 -0.41
N ARG A 561 10.25 26.18 -0.37
CA ARG A 561 9.72 26.80 0.86
C ARG A 561 8.41 26.10 1.16
N PHE A 562 8.16 25.74 2.41
CA PHE A 562 7.05 24.87 2.78
C PHE A 562 5.72 25.35 2.16
N ILE A 563 5.43 26.65 2.24
CA ILE A 563 4.18 27.21 1.73
C ILE A 563 4.06 27.21 0.20
N ASP A 564 5.17 27.10 -0.51
CA ASP A 564 5.25 27.09 -1.98
C ASP A 564 5.25 25.67 -2.56
N GLN A 565 5.16 24.64 -1.70
CA GLN A 565 5.06 23.25 -2.17
C GLN A 565 3.79 23.07 -3.03
N PRO A 566 3.83 22.22 -4.07
CA PRO A 566 2.72 22.05 -5.01
C PRO A 566 1.38 21.77 -4.34
N ALA A 567 1.40 20.99 -3.24
CA ALA A 567 0.19 20.59 -2.54
C ALA A 567 -0.61 21.77 -1.96
N LEU A 568 0.03 22.91 -1.66
CA LEU A 568 -0.58 24.07 -1.03
C LEU A 568 -0.93 25.19 -2.02
N ASN A 569 -0.37 25.17 -3.23
CA ASN A 569 -0.56 26.25 -4.21
C ASN A 569 -1.96 26.28 -4.83
N ARG A 570 -2.72 25.18 -4.73
CA ARG A 570 -4.13 25.12 -5.17
C ARG A 570 -5.07 25.97 -4.31
N PHE A 571 -4.69 26.30 -3.07
CA PHE A 571 -5.58 26.99 -2.16
C PHE A 571 -5.42 28.49 -2.29
N ASN A 572 -6.54 29.18 -2.49
CA ASN A 572 -6.59 30.64 -2.47
C ASN A 572 -6.59 31.18 -1.02
N TRP A 573 -5.60 30.77 -0.23
CA TRP A 573 -5.41 31.24 1.13
C TRP A 573 -4.88 32.68 1.13
N SER A 574 -5.31 33.48 2.11
CA SER A 574 -4.80 34.84 2.26
C SER A 574 -3.29 34.85 2.53
N PRO A 575 -2.56 35.91 2.15
CA PRO A 575 -1.13 36.03 2.46
C PRO A 575 -0.82 35.82 3.95
N SER A 576 -1.67 36.34 4.84
CA SER A 576 -1.50 36.15 6.29
C SER A 576 -1.67 34.69 6.73
N LYS A 577 -2.64 33.94 6.17
CA LYS A 577 -2.79 32.50 6.46
C LYS A 577 -1.57 31.71 6.00
N ARG A 578 -1.03 32.06 4.81
CA ARG A 578 0.17 31.45 4.24
C ARG A 578 1.41 31.67 5.11
N GLU A 579 1.68 32.90 5.52
CA GLU A 579 2.83 33.23 6.38
C GLU A 579 2.69 32.60 7.77
N LYS A 580 1.50 32.62 8.39
CA LYS A 580 1.29 31.97 9.70
C LYS A 580 1.61 30.47 9.68
N LEU A 581 1.21 29.78 8.61
CA LEU A 581 1.54 28.36 8.45
C LEU A 581 3.04 28.15 8.20
N GLN A 582 3.67 29.02 7.42
CA GLN A 582 5.12 28.97 7.25
C GLN A 582 5.85 29.15 8.59
N ASP A 583 5.49 30.15 9.39
CA ASP A 583 6.10 30.42 10.70
C ASP A 583 5.95 29.22 11.63
N LEU A 584 4.78 28.58 11.65
CA LEU A 584 4.55 27.35 12.41
C LEU A 584 5.51 26.24 11.96
N VAL A 585 5.70 26.05 10.65
CA VAL A 585 6.59 25.02 10.12
C VAL A 585 8.06 25.33 10.39
N GLU A 586 8.46 26.60 10.38
CA GLU A 586 9.81 27.00 10.77
C GLU A 586 10.09 26.66 12.24
N ASN A 587 9.11 26.85 13.13
CA ASN A 587 9.21 26.40 14.52
C ASN A 587 9.26 24.87 14.62
N ILE A 588 8.45 24.13 13.84
CA ILE A 588 8.56 22.67 13.76
C ILE A 588 9.98 22.26 13.35
N HIS A 589 10.52 22.76 12.24
CA HIS A 589 11.85 22.35 11.77
C HIS A 589 12.96 22.72 12.75
N SER A 590 12.79 23.80 13.52
CA SER A 590 13.75 24.23 14.54
C SER A 590 13.68 23.37 15.81
N GLU A 591 12.47 23.09 16.31
CA GLU A 591 12.26 22.46 17.62
C GLU A 591 12.12 20.93 17.54
N TRP A 592 11.65 20.39 16.41
CA TRP A 592 11.28 18.99 16.20
C TRP A 592 12.28 18.26 15.30
N SER A 593 13.57 18.32 15.66
CA SER A 593 14.63 17.65 14.89
C SER A 593 14.48 16.12 14.80
N VAL A 594 15.08 15.53 13.75
CA VAL A 594 14.95 14.12 13.26
C VAL A 594 15.32 13.01 14.26
N ARG A 595 15.82 13.38 15.45
CA ARG A 595 16.24 12.44 16.50
C ARG A 595 15.61 12.74 17.85
N LYS A 596 14.63 13.65 17.87
CA LYS A 596 13.89 13.95 19.07
C LYS A 596 12.94 12.80 19.37
N GLU A 597 12.76 12.49 20.64
CA GLU A 597 11.84 11.44 21.07
C GLU A 597 10.40 11.96 21.06
N PHE A 598 9.63 11.63 20.02
CA PHE A 598 8.19 11.91 19.94
C PHE A 598 7.38 10.83 20.66
N MET A 599 7.67 9.58 20.31
CA MET A 599 7.12 8.36 20.89
C MET A 599 8.16 7.74 21.81
N SER A 600 7.73 7.25 22.96
CA SER A 600 8.58 6.40 23.79
C SER A 600 9.01 5.15 23.03
N ALA A 601 10.24 4.70 23.25
CA ALA A 601 10.80 3.50 22.62
C ALA A 601 9.89 2.27 22.77
N PRO A 602 9.93 1.31 21.82
CA PRO A 602 9.16 0.08 21.96
C PRO A 602 9.62 -0.66 23.21
N GLN A 603 8.69 -1.26 23.95
CA GLN A 603 9.04 -1.95 25.19
C GLN A 603 9.95 -3.17 24.92
N LEU A 604 9.79 -3.79 23.75
CA LEU A 604 10.55 -4.93 23.28
C LEU A 604 10.68 -4.87 21.76
N GLY A 605 11.83 -5.32 21.25
CA GLY A 605 12.14 -5.33 19.81
C GLY A 605 13.05 -4.17 19.41
N GLU A 606 13.56 -4.24 18.18
CA GLU A 606 14.46 -3.24 17.61
C GLU A 606 13.70 -2.40 16.57
N LEU A 607 14.13 -1.15 16.38
CA LEU A 607 13.57 -0.30 15.35
C LEU A 607 14.14 -0.65 13.98
N VAL A 608 13.26 -0.79 13.00
CA VAL A 608 13.64 -0.93 11.58
C VAL A 608 14.30 0.36 11.09
N ALA A 609 15.16 0.25 10.08
CA ALA A 609 15.66 1.42 9.35
C ALA A 609 14.81 1.66 8.10
N LEU A 610 14.51 2.93 7.81
CA LEU A 610 14.09 3.33 6.46
C LEU A 610 15.24 3.14 5.48
N ASP A 611 14.93 3.10 4.19
CA ASP A 611 15.94 3.24 3.15
C ASP A 611 16.75 4.53 3.40
N SER A 612 18.07 4.38 3.55
CA SER A 612 18.96 5.50 3.90
C SER A 612 18.94 6.60 2.85
N SER A 613 18.61 6.29 1.59
CA SER A 613 18.48 7.30 0.53
C SER A 613 17.32 8.26 0.77
N LEU A 614 16.29 7.85 1.54
CA LEU A 614 15.14 8.69 1.85
C LEU A 614 15.38 9.64 3.03
N VAL A 615 16.33 9.32 3.91
CA VAL A 615 16.67 10.16 5.07
C VAL A 615 17.68 11.23 4.65
N LEU A 616 17.19 12.44 4.44
CA LEU A 616 17.97 13.52 3.84
C LEU A 616 18.63 14.40 4.88
N THR A 617 19.79 14.94 4.53
CA THR A 617 20.36 16.12 5.19
C THR A 617 19.93 17.35 4.39
N PRO A 618 19.19 18.32 4.97
CA PRO A 618 18.82 19.53 4.25
C PRO A 618 20.05 20.29 3.72
N PRO A 619 20.01 20.83 2.49
CA PRO A 619 21.05 21.71 1.98
C PRO A 619 21.25 22.93 2.89
N LYS A 620 22.47 23.47 2.88
CA LYS A 620 22.80 24.67 3.66
C LYS A 620 21.85 25.82 3.33
N GLY A 621 21.21 26.39 4.36
CA GLY A 621 20.23 27.47 4.25
C GLY A 621 18.78 27.01 4.01
N LEU A 622 18.53 25.70 3.89
CA LEU A 622 17.21 25.10 3.71
C LEU A 622 16.81 24.20 4.90
N GLU A 623 17.53 24.29 6.02
CA GLU A 623 17.29 23.47 7.21
C GLU A 623 15.94 23.81 7.88
N ILE A 624 15.45 25.04 7.76
CA ILE A 624 14.26 25.52 8.47
C ILE A 624 13.27 26.09 7.45
N GLY A 625 12.00 25.68 7.52
CA GLY A 625 10.94 26.17 6.63
C GLY A 625 10.92 25.62 5.20
N PHE A 626 11.76 24.64 4.84
CA PHE A 626 11.77 24.03 3.51
C PHE A 626 11.52 22.52 3.55
N VAL A 627 10.96 21.98 2.48
CA VAL A 627 10.66 20.54 2.34
C VAL A 627 11.10 19.99 0.98
N PRO A 628 11.59 18.74 0.92
CA PRO A 628 11.93 18.05 -0.33
C PRO A 628 10.70 17.38 -0.93
N ILE A 629 10.28 17.77 -2.15
CA ILE A 629 9.09 17.22 -2.82
C ILE A 629 9.52 16.38 -4.03
N ALA A 630 9.08 15.12 -4.06
CA ALA A 630 9.27 14.24 -5.21
C ALA A 630 8.42 14.71 -6.40
N THR A 631 9.05 14.86 -7.56
CA THR A 631 8.41 15.29 -8.82
C THR A 631 8.39 14.20 -9.88
N ARG A 632 9.20 13.15 -9.70
CA ARG A 632 9.26 11.99 -10.58
C ARG A 632 9.77 10.77 -9.83
N GLN A 633 9.32 9.58 -10.21
CA GLN A 633 9.94 8.31 -9.85
C GLN A 633 9.96 7.40 -11.09
N SER A 634 11.13 6.88 -11.47
CA SER A 634 11.32 6.07 -12.69
C SER A 634 12.44 5.05 -12.51
N TYR A 635 12.64 4.14 -13.46
CA TYR A 635 13.90 3.40 -13.58
C TYR A 635 14.93 4.20 -14.41
N GLN A 636 16.19 3.76 -14.39
CA GLN A 636 17.25 4.24 -15.29
C GLN A 636 16.92 3.99 -16.76
#